data_AF-A0A543NFW5-F1
#
_entry.id   AF-A0A543NFW5-F1
#
_cell.length_a   1.000
_cell.length_b   1.000
_cell.length_c   1.000
_cell.angle_alpha   90.00
_cell.angle_beta   90.00
_cell.angle_gamma   90.00
#
_symmetry.space_group_name_H-M   'P 1'
#
loop_
_entity.id
_entity.type
_entity.pdbx_description
1 polymer ?
#
loop_
_entity_poly.entity_id
_entity_poly.type
_entity_poly.pdbx_seq_one_letter_code
_entity_poly.pdbx_strand_id
1 'polypeptide(L)'
;MTAETKAAPAKAETPCTCSKYADATTGETTGCTKTTRRDFAPGHDAKLKGFLIKAGAAGHLVALAGAPDEPVQASEAASRFGFARHVASGISRAQAKQEQATADADTVRAKVGRWERTGRVEGDTFTYTDRSGAERTTTKFALL
;
A
#
# COMPACT_ATOMS: atom_id res chain seq x y z
N MET A 1 -28.96 -53.26 10.48
CA MET A 1 -29.01 -52.23 9.42
C MET A 1 -27.77 -51.37 9.58
N THR A 2 -26.70 -51.71 8.86
CA THR A 2 -25.44 -50.96 8.88
C THR A 2 -25.62 -49.68 8.08
N ALA A 3 -25.53 -48.53 8.75
CA ALA A 3 -25.52 -47.24 8.08
C ALA A 3 -24.17 -47.06 7.38
N GLU A 4 -24.16 -47.15 6.06
CA GLU A 4 -23.01 -46.74 5.24
C GLU A 4 -22.82 -45.24 5.36
N THR A 5 -21.75 -44.83 6.03
CA THR A 5 -21.36 -43.43 6.11
C THR A 5 -20.74 -43.04 4.76
N LYS A 6 -21.48 -42.28 3.96
CA LYS A 6 -21.01 -41.71 2.69
C LYS A 6 -19.92 -40.67 2.97
N ALA A 7 -18.65 -41.04 2.76
CA ALA A 7 -17.53 -40.12 2.86
C ALA A 7 -17.64 -39.02 1.78
N ALA A 8 -17.57 -37.76 2.18
CA ALA A 8 -17.52 -36.62 1.26
C ALA A 8 -16.19 -36.64 0.46
N PRO A 9 -16.19 -36.26 -0.83
CA PRO A 9 -14.98 -36.25 -1.63
C PRO A 9 -13.96 -35.26 -1.03
N ALA A 10 -12.72 -35.71 -0.89
CA ALA A 10 -11.62 -34.86 -0.45
C ALA A 10 -11.44 -33.69 -1.43
N LYS A 11 -11.44 -32.46 -0.92
CA LYS A 11 -11.20 -31.27 -1.76
C LYS A 11 -9.82 -31.36 -2.41
N ALA A 12 -9.79 -31.27 -3.74
CA ALA A 12 -8.56 -31.16 -4.51
C ALA A 12 -7.79 -29.89 -4.10
N GLU A 13 -6.47 -29.96 -4.12
CA GLU A 13 -5.61 -28.83 -3.83
C GLU A 13 -5.56 -27.88 -5.02
N THR A 14 -5.90 -26.61 -4.79
CA THR A 14 -5.89 -25.54 -5.80
C THR A 14 -4.81 -24.51 -5.45
N PRO A 15 -4.29 -23.76 -6.43
CA PRO A 15 -3.35 -22.68 -6.13
C PRO A 15 -4.01 -21.63 -5.24
N CYS A 16 -3.25 -21.11 -4.27
CA CYS A 16 -3.71 -20.05 -3.37
C CYS A 16 -4.31 -18.90 -4.18
N THR A 17 -5.47 -18.40 -3.78
CA THR A 17 -6.11 -17.26 -4.46
C THR A 17 -5.21 -16.02 -4.49
N CYS A 18 -4.38 -15.85 -3.46
CA CYS A 18 -3.35 -14.81 -3.41
C CYS A 18 -2.34 -14.84 -4.57
N SER A 19 -2.04 -16.01 -5.17
CA SER A 19 -1.12 -16.12 -6.30
C SER A 19 -1.75 -15.72 -7.63
N LYS A 20 -3.08 -15.58 -7.67
CA LYS A 20 -3.84 -15.29 -8.88
C LYS A 20 -3.96 -13.80 -9.17
N TYR A 21 -3.32 -12.92 -8.41
CA TYR A 21 -3.41 -11.48 -8.63
C TYR A 21 -2.05 -10.93 -9.04
N ALA A 22 -2.07 -10.03 -10.02
CA ALA A 22 -0.93 -9.31 -10.55
C ALA A 22 -1.26 -7.82 -10.68
N ASP A 23 -0.25 -6.98 -10.50
CA ASP A 23 -0.32 -5.56 -10.76
C ASP A 23 -0.37 -5.36 -12.27
N ALA A 24 -1.39 -4.67 -12.76
CA ALA A 24 -1.59 -4.48 -14.20
C ALA A 24 -0.54 -3.55 -14.83
N THR A 25 0.08 -2.69 -14.02
CA THR A 25 1.09 -1.73 -14.47
C THR A 25 2.48 -2.36 -14.43
N THR A 26 2.83 -3.05 -13.34
CA THR A 26 4.21 -3.54 -13.11
C THR A 26 4.38 -5.03 -13.39
N GLY A 27 3.29 -5.79 -13.46
CA GLY A 27 3.32 -7.25 -13.50
C GLY A 27 3.75 -7.90 -12.18
N GLU A 28 3.94 -7.13 -11.10
CA GLU A 28 4.30 -7.65 -9.79
C GLU A 28 3.18 -8.57 -9.27
N THR A 29 3.53 -9.76 -8.78
CA THR A 29 2.57 -10.67 -8.15
C THR A 29 2.89 -10.82 -6.67
N THR A 30 2.03 -11.51 -5.91
CA THR A 30 2.35 -11.85 -4.53
C THR A 30 3.52 -12.84 -4.40
N GLY A 31 3.99 -13.45 -5.49
CA GLY A 31 5.04 -14.48 -5.49
C GLY A 31 4.64 -15.75 -4.72
N CYS A 32 3.34 -16.00 -4.55
CA CYS A 32 2.87 -17.20 -3.85
C CYS A 32 2.87 -18.41 -4.79
N THR A 33 3.49 -19.51 -4.34
CA THR A 33 3.51 -20.81 -5.03
C THR A 33 2.78 -21.92 -4.26
N LYS A 34 2.09 -21.58 -3.15
CA LYS A 34 1.41 -22.57 -2.30
C LYS A 34 0.10 -23.03 -2.93
N THR A 35 -0.18 -24.31 -2.78
CA THR A 35 -1.51 -24.91 -2.99
C THR A 35 -2.25 -25.04 -1.66
N THR A 36 -3.57 -25.07 -1.70
CA THR A 36 -4.43 -25.17 -0.52
C THR A 36 -5.77 -25.80 -0.89
N ARG A 37 -6.45 -26.40 0.10
CA ARG A 37 -7.83 -26.91 -0.04
C ARG A 37 -8.89 -25.84 0.27
N ARG A 38 -8.45 -24.65 0.70
CA ARG A 38 -9.26 -23.45 0.98
C ARG A 38 -8.93 -22.37 -0.05
N ASP A 39 -9.61 -21.22 0.00
CA ASP A 39 -9.29 -20.10 -0.90
C ASP A 39 -7.88 -19.54 -0.66
N PHE A 40 -7.42 -19.56 0.60
CA PHE A 40 -6.12 -19.06 1.02
C PHE A 40 -5.34 -20.10 1.83
N ALA A 41 -4.01 -20.09 1.68
CA ALA A 41 -3.13 -20.72 2.67
C ALA A 41 -3.15 -19.88 3.97
N PRO A 42 -2.78 -20.45 5.14
CA PRO A 42 -2.78 -19.71 6.39
C PRO A 42 -2.01 -18.38 6.30
N GLY A 43 -2.67 -17.26 6.62
CA GLY A 43 -2.11 -15.89 6.58
C GLY A 43 -1.97 -15.27 5.19
N HIS A 44 -2.36 -15.95 4.12
CA HIS A 44 -2.21 -15.44 2.75
C HIS A 44 -3.32 -14.49 2.32
N ASP A 45 -4.43 -14.42 3.06
CA ASP A 45 -5.43 -13.36 2.94
C ASP A 45 -4.81 -12.00 3.29
N ALA A 46 -4.00 -11.94 4.36
CA ALA A 46 -3.25 -10.75 4.75
C ALA A 46 -2.18 -10.40 3.70
N LYS A 47 -1.55 -11.41 3.10
CA LYS A 47 -0.59 -11.21 2.00
C LYS A 47 -1.24 -10.57 0.78
N LEU A 48 -2.40 -11.08 0.34
CA LEU A 48 -3.15 -10.48 -0.77
C LEU A 48 -3.61 -9.05 -0.42
N LYS A 49 -4.11 -8.83 0.80
CA LYS A 49 -4.52 -7.51 1.27
C LYS A 49 -3.39 -6.49 1.23
N GLY A 50 -2.21 -6.84 1.72
CA GLY A 50 -1.03 -5.97 1.68
C GLY A 50 -0.58 -5.64 0.26
N PHE A 51 -0.62 -6.63 -0.64
CA PHE A 51 -0.34 -6.43 -2.05
C PHE A 51 -1.33 -5.45 -2.71
N LEU A 52 -2.64 -5.65 -2.49
CA LEU A 52 -3.68 -4.77 -3.01
C LEU A 52 -3.56 -3.34 -2.47
N ILE A 53 -3.20 -3.18 -1.20
CA ILE A 53 -2.96 -1.85 -0.60
C ILE A 53 -1.76 -1.18 -1.27
N LYS A 54 -0.65 -1.90 -1.50
CA LYS A 54 0.54 -1.36 -2.16
C LYS A 54 0.23 -0.91 -3.59
N ALA A 55 -0.40 -1.78 -4.39
CA ALA A 55 -0.81 -1.44 -5.76
C ALA A 55 -1.79 -0.26 -5.78
N GLY A 56 -2.83 -0.28 -4.94
CA GLY A 56 -3.81 0.79 -4.87
C GLY A 56 -3.22 2.13 -4.39
N ALA A 57 -2.26 2.10 -3.45
CA ALA A 57 -1.57 3.32 -3.00
C ALA A 57 -0.72 3.93 -4.12
N ALA A 58 -0.10 3.09 -4.96
CA ALA A 58 0.61 3.53 -6.17
C ALA A 58 -0.34 3.96 -7.32
N GLY A 59 -1.66 3.84 -7.15
CA GLY A 59 -2.64 4.14 -8.20
C GLY A 59 -2.74 3.07 -9.29
N HIS A 60 -2.19 1.88 -9.06
CA HIS A 60 -2.19 0.80 -10.04
C HIS A 60 -3.49 -0.02 -9.96
N LEU A 61 -3.91 -0.52 -11.12
CA LEU A 61 -4.99 -1.51 -11.22
C LEU A 61 -4.44 -2.92 -11.01
N VAL A 62 -5.33 -3.86 -10.71
CA VAL A 62 -4.97 -5.24 -10.42
C VAL A 62 -5.72 -6.18 -11.34
N ALA A 63 -4.99 -7.06 -12.02
CA ALA A 63 -5.52 -8.09 -12.89
C ALA A 63 -5.52 -9.46 -12.20
N LEU A 64 -6.43 -10.33 -12.61
CA LEU A 64 -6.34 -11.75 -12.26
C LEU A 64 -5.31 -12.39 -13.21
N ALA A 65 -4.21 -12.89 -12.65
CA ALA A 65 -3.10 -13.51 -13.37
C ALA A 65 -3.61 -14.65 -14.26
N GLY A 66 -3.48 -14.49 -15.58
CA GLY A 66 -3.90 -15.47 -16.57
C GLY A 66 -5.39 -15.44 -16.95
N ALA A 67 -6.15 -14.45 -16.47
CA ALA A 67 -7.51 -14.19 -16.95
C ALA A 67 -7.51 -13.04 -17.98
N PRO A 68 -8.41 -13.08 -18.99
CA PRO A 68 -8.58 -11.98 -19.95
C PRO A 68 -9.37 -10.80 -19.38
N ASP A 69 -9.80 -10.88 -18.11
CA ASP A 69 -10.62 -9.84 -17.48
C ASP A 69 -9.88 -8.50 -17.41
N GLU A 70 -10.63 -7.42 -17.60
CA GLU A 70 -10.11 -6.06 -17.49
C GLU A 70 -9.56 -5.81 -16.08
N PRO A 71 -8.39 -5.16 -15.95
CA PRO A 71 -7.81 -4.88 -14.64
C PRO A 71 -8.74 -3.98 -13.83
N VAL A 72 -8.97 -4.35 -12.57
CA VAL A 72 -9.93 -3.67 -11.68
C VAL A 72 -9.21 -2.91 -10.57
N GLN A 73 -9.94 -2.03 -9.88
CA GLN A 73 -9.43 -1.37 -8.69
C GLN A 73 -9.14 -2.38 -7.58
N ALA A 74 -8.10 -2.12 -6.79
CA ALA A 74 -7.69 -2.99 -5.68
C ALA A 74 -8.81 -3.23 -4.64
N SER A 75 -9.65 -2.22 -4.38
CA SER A 75 -10.81 -2.33 -3.49
C SER A 75 -11.92 -3.22 -4.06
N GLU A 76 -12.12 -3.18 -5.38
CA GLU A 76 -13.08 -4.01 -6.08
C GLU A 76 -12.62 -5.47 -6.13
N ALA A 77 -11.34 -5.72 -6.42
CA ALA A 77 -10.75 -7.06 -6.33
C ALA A 77 -10.92 -7.66 -4.92
N ALA A 78 -10.81 -6.83 -3.88
CA ALA A 78 -10.98 -7.20 -2.48
C ALA A 78 -12.42 -7.49 -2.05
N SER A 79 -13.42 -6.97 -2.79
CA SER A 79 -14.84 -7.15 -2.45
C SER A 79 -15.27 -8.62 -2.46
N ARG A 80 -14.68 -9.41 -3.36
CA ARG A 80 -14.92 -10.85 -3.54
C ARG A 80 -14.64 -11.68 -2.28
N PHE A 81 -13.85 -11.14 -1.35
CA PHE A 81 -13.40 -11.82 -0.14
C PHE A 81 -13.83 -11.12 1.16
N GLY A 82 -14.69 -10.10 1.05
CA GLY A 82 -15.23 -9.40 2.22
C GLY A 82 -14.25 -8.44 2.92
N PHE A 83 -13.07 -8.16 2.36
CA PHE A 83 -12.09 -7.25 2.97
C PHE A 83 -11.87 -5.92 2.22
N ALA A 84 -12.79 -5.54 1.32
CA ALA A 84 -12.73 -4.27 0.57
C ALA A 84 -12.51 -3.04 1.45
N ARG A 85 -13.23 -2.94 2.58
CA ARG A 85 -13.08 -1.82 3.54
C ARG A 85 -11.65 -1.73 4.09
N HIS A 86 -11.02 -2.87 4.41
CA HIS A 86 -9.66 -2.89 4.93
C HIS A 86 -8.65 -2.43 3.88
N VAL A 87 -8.85 -2.81 2.62
CA VAL A 87 -7.99 -2.38 1.51
C VAL A 87 -8.17 -0.89 1.24
N ALA A 88 -9.41 -0.40 1.14
CA ALA A 88 -9.68 1.03 0.93
C ALA A 88 -9.10 1.90 2.06
N SER A 89 -9.31 1.51 3.32
CA SER A 89 -8.70 2.21 4.46
C SER A 89 -7.17 2.12 4.47
N GLY A 90 -6.62 0.98 4.04
CA GLY A 90 -5.17 0.79 3.92
C GLY A 90 -4.56 1.67 2.85
N ILE A 91 -5.19 1.79 1.68
CA ILE A 91 -4.77 2.64 0.56
C ILE A 91 -4.75 4.10 1.01
N SER A 92 -5.83 4.59 1.61
CA SER A 92 -5.91 5.97 2.09
C SER A 92 -4.81 6.30 3.11
N ARG A 93 -4.52 5.39 4.04
CA ARG A 93 -3.41 5.58 5.01
C ARG A 93 -2.05 5.55 4.35
N ALA A 94 -1.85 4.67 3.36
CA ALA A 94 -0.60 4.55 2.64
C ALA A 94 -0.33 5.80 1.79
N GLN A 95 -1.36 6.33 1.11
CA GLN A 95 -1.29 7.58 0.36
C GLN A 95 -0.99 8.77 1.27
N ALA A 96 -1.73 8.91 2.38
CA ALA A 96 -1.45 9.98 3.36
C ALA A 96 -0.02 9.91 3.91
N LYS A 97 0.50 8.68 4.12
CA LYS A 97 1.89 8.50 4.53
C LYS A 97 2.89 8.86 3.42
N GLN A 98 2.58 8.57 2.17
CA GLN A 98 3.42 8.96 1.03
C GLN A 98 3.44 10.48 0.86
N GLU A 99 2.28 11.15 0.97
CA GLU A 99 2.16 12.60 0.96
C GLU A 99 2.97 13.26 2.09
N GLN A 100 2.88 12.71 3.31
CA GLN A 100 3.70 13.16 4.44
C GLN A 100 5.19 12.94 4.17
N ALA A 101 5.58 11.78 3.65
CA ALA A 101 6.97 11.50 3.34
C ALA A 101 7.53 12.44 2.25
N THR A 102 6.72 12.81 1.25
CA THR A 102 7.10 13.81 0.26
C THR A 102 7.21 15.21 0.86
N ALA A 103 6.30 15.59 1.75
CA ALA A 103 6.36 16.87 2.45
C ALA A 103 7.60 16.98 3.36
N ASP A 104 7.93 15.88 4.06
CA ASP A 104 9.14 15.81 4.89
C ASP A 104 10.42 15.85 4.02
N ALA A 105 10.42 15.23 2.84
CA ALA A 105 11.54 15.28 1.90
C ALA A 105 11.81 16.70 1.36
N ASP A 106 10.76 17.53 1.24
CA ASP A 106 10.87 18.93 0.84
C ASP A 106 11.34 19.85 1.98
N THR A 107 11.53 19.32 3.19
CA THR A 107 12.14 20.07 4.30
C THR A 107 13.66 19.95 4.29
N VAL A 108 14.32 21.09 4.42
CA VAL A 108 15.77 21.20 4.46
C VAL A 108 16.22 21.81 5.78
N ARG A 109 17.44 21.46 6.18
CA ARG A 109 18.10 22.09 7.32
C ARG A 109 18.89 23.29 6.83
N ALA A 110 18.63 24.45 7.40
CA ALA A 110 19.35 25.67 7.11
C ALA A 110 19.77 26.38 8.39
N LYS A 111 20.87 27.11 8.31
CA LYS A 111 21.36 28.00 9.34
C LYS A 111 20.75 29.38 9.15
N VAL A 112 19.97 29.82 10.13
CA VAL A 112 19.36 31.15 10.21
C VAL A 112 20.00 31.91 11.38
N GLY A 113 20.87 32.86 11.05
CA GLY A 113 21.69 33.56 12.04
C GLY A 113 22.60 32.60 12.82
N ARG A 114 22.39 32.50 14.14
CA ARG A 114 23.16 31.58 15.02
C ARG A 114 22.55 30.18 15.13
N TRP A 115 21.33 29.97 14.64
CA TRP A 115 20.55 28.75 14.90
C TRP A 115 20.36 27.89 13.66
N GLU A 116 20.27 26.59 13.85
CA GLU A 116 19.82 25.64 12.83
C GLU A 116 18.31 25.47 12.90
N ARG A 117 17.66 25.46 11.75
CA ARG A 117 16.21 25.34 11.60
C ARG A 117 15.90 24.38 10.46
N THR A 118 14.85 23.60 10.64
CA THR A 118 14.25 22.78 9.58
C THR A 118 13.08 23.56 9.01
N GLY A 119 13.01 23.65 7.69
CA GLY A 119 12.00 24.46 7.01
C GLY A 119 11.99 24.18 5.52
N ARG A 120 11.17 24.94 4.79
CA ARG A 120 11.03 24.80 3.33
C ARG A 120 11.74 25.96 2.65
N VAL A 121 12.42 25.68 1.53
CA VAL A 121 12.99 26.72 0.66
C VAL A 121 12.12 26.85 -0.58
N GLU A 122 11.64 28.06 -0.83
CA GLU A 122 10.99 28.44 -2.08
C GLU A 122 11.79 29.59 -2.71
N GLY A 123 12.56 29.28 -3.75
CA GLY A 123 13.48 30.24 -4.38
C GLY A 123 14.52 30.75 -3.39
N ASP A 124 14.56 32.08 -3.19
CA ASP A 124 15.47 32.74 -2.25
C ASP A 124 14.87 32.93 -0.85
N THR A 125 13.73 32.31 -0.55
CA THR A 125 13.05 32.44 0.74
C THR A 125 13.02 31.11 1.49
N PHE A 126 13.48 31.13 2.74
CA PHE A 126 13.40 30.02 3.67
C PHE A 126 12.31 30.27 4.71
N THR A 127 11.32 29.38 4.75
CA THR A 127 10.20 29.39 5.69
C THR A 127 10.43 28.35 6.77
N TYR A 128 10.43 28.77 8.03
CA TYR A 128 10.68 27.88 9.17
C TYR A 128 9.79 28.23 10.36
N THR A 129 9.56 27.23 11.22
CA THR A 129 8.89 27.44 12.50
C THR A 129 9.91 27.87 13.55
N ASP A 130 9.68 29.01 14.20
CA ASP A 130 10.52 29.48 15.29
C ASP A 130 10.24 28.72 16.60
N ARG A 131 11.03 29.01 17.65
CA ARG A 131 10.89 28.35 18.96
C ARG A 131 9.55 28.65 19.65
N SER A 132 8.87 29.72 19.26
CA SER A 132 7.54 30.09 19.77
C SER A 132 6.40 29.45 18.99
N GLY A 133 6.71 28.63 17.97
CA GLY A 133 5.70 28.00 17.11
C GLY A 133 5.19 28.93 16.00
N ALA A 134 5.76 30.12 15.83
CA ALA A 134 5.37 31.05 14.78
C ALA A 134 6.12 30.76 13.49
N GLU A 135 5.41 30.83 12.37
CA GLU A 135 5.99 30.70 11.03
C GLU A 135 6.74 31.98 10.65
N ARG A 136 7.99 31.85 10.23
CA ARG A 136 8.88 32.95 9.87
C ARG A 136 9.52 32.68 8.52
N THR A 137 9.61 33.72 7.71
CA THR A 137 10.31 33.71 6.42
C THR A 137 11.60 34.53 6.51
N THR A 138 12.66 34.06 5.86
CA THR A 138 13.95 34.77 5.77
C THR A 138 14.60 34.55 4.42
N THR A 139 15.24 35.59 3.89
CA THR A 139 16.10 35.49 2.69
C THR A 139 17.58 35.34 3.04
N LYS A 140 17.94 35.45 4.33
CA LYS A 140 19.30 35.25 4.84
C LYS A 140 19.37 33.90 5.55
N PHE A 141 19.77 32.87 4.82
CA PHE A 141 20.01 31.52 5.34
C PHE A 141 21.18 30.87 4.59
N ALA A 142 21.79 29.86 5.22
CA ALA A 142 22.79 29.01 4.57
C ALA A 142 22.34 27.55 4.71
N LEU A 143 22.18 26.84 3.60
CA LEU A 143 21.83 25.42 3.60
C LEU A 143 22.97 24.59 4.20
N LEU A 144 22.61 23.57 4.97
CA LEU A 144 23.53 22.66 5.66
C LEU A 144 23.60 21.30 4.97
#